data_AF-A0A9E1DQ76-F1
#
_entry.id   AF-A0A9E1DQ76-F1
#
_cell.length_a   1.000
_cell.length_b   1.000
_cell.length_c   1.000
_cell.angle_alpha   90.00
_cell.angle_beta   90.00
_cell.angle_gamma   90.00
#
_symmetry.space_group_name_H-M   'P 1'
#
loop_
_entity.id
_entity.type
_entity.pdbx_description
1 polymer ?
#
loop_
_entity_poly.entity_id
_entity_poly.type
_entity_poly.pdbx_seq_one_letter_code
_entity_poly.pdbx_strand_id
1 'polypeptide(L)' 'MRGFLLSLYYNDSVAYAFYSVNYLILEVENGYEFRFIHSSGARLLFFLIFIHIGRGI' A
#
# COMPACT_ATOMS: atom_id res chain seq x y z
N MET A 1 -7.87 -6.04 -2.20
CA MET A 1 -8.70 -5.01 -2.87
C MET A 1 -7.95 -3.69 -3.11
N ARG A 2 -7.36 -3.03 -2.11
CA ARG A 2 -6.64 -1.75 -2.34
C ARG A 2 -5.30 -1.91 -3.08
N GLY A 3 -4.52 -2.96 -2.80
CA GLY A 3 -3.29 -3.24 -3.55
C GLY A 3 -3.52 -3.46 -5.05
N PHE A 4 -4.67 -4.02 -5.43
CA PHE A 4 -5.09 -4.15 -6.82
C PHE A 4 -5.34 -2.77 -7.48
N LEU A 5 -5.93 -1.82 -6.75
CA LEU A 5 -6.12 -0.46 -7.25
C LEU A 5 -4.78 0.28 -7.41
N LEU A 6 -3.83 0.10 -6.48
CA LEU A 6 -2.46 0.63 -6.64
C LEU A 6 -1.75 0.01 -7.85
N SER A 7 -1.92 -1.29 -8.12
CA SER A 7 -1.26 -1.95 -9.25
C SER A 7 -1.73 -1.46 -10.62
N LEU A 8 -2.91 -0.81 -10.72
CA LEU A 8 -3.37 -0.20 -11.98
C LEU A 8 -2.54 1.03 -12.38
N TYR A 9 -1.85 1.66 -11.44
CA TYR A 9 -1.05 2.88 -11.66
C TYR A 9 0.46 2.66 -11.46
N TYR A 10 0.88 1.43 -11.10
CA TYR A 10 2.27 1.10 -10.83
C TYR A 10 2.99 0.60 -12.08
N ASN A 11 4.23 1.06 -12.29
CA ASN A 11 5.12 0.54 -13.33
C ASN A 11 6.24 -0.26 -12.66
N ASP A 12 6.46 -1.50 -13.10
CA ASP A 12 7.43 -2.43 -12.52
C ASP A 12 8.85 -2.27 -13.05
N SER A 13 9.06 -1.46 -14.10
CA SER A 13 10.39 -1.11 -14.59
C SER A 13 11.17 -0.30 -13.55
N VAL A 14 12.41 -0.69 -13.26
CA VAL A 14 13.30 -0.01 -12.31
C VAL A 14 13.45 1.48 -12.61
N ALA A 15 13.46 1.86 -13.90
CA ALA A 15 13.58 3.26 -14.32
C ALA A 15 12.33 4.10 -13.97
N TYR A 16 11.15 3.49 -13.89
CA TYR A 16 9.87 4.17 -13.74
C TYR A 16 9.12 3.84 -12.45
N ALA A 17 9.60 2.88 -11.65
CA ALA A 17 8.93 2.44 -10.43
C ALA A 17 8.70 3.60 -9.45
N PHE A 18 9.74 4.38 -9.15
CA PHE A 18 9.60 5.55 -8.27
C PHE A 18 8.70 6.62 -8.88
N TYR A 19 8.85 6.90 -10.17
CA TYR A 19 8.02 7.87 -10.87
C TYR A 19 6.53 7.51 -10.82
N SER A 20 6.18 6.25 -11.08
CA SER A 20 4.80 5.77 -11.05
C SER A 20 4.14 5.89 -9.67
N VAL A 21 4.91 5.70 -8.59
CA VAL A 21 4.43 5.94 -7.23
C VAL A 21 4.20 7.43 -6.96
N ASN A 22 5.06 8.32 -7.46
CA ASN A 22 4.85 9.76 -7.33
C ASN A 22 3.63 10.23 -8.14
N TYR A 23 3.47 9.71 -9.36
CA TYR A 23 2.29 9.94 -10.18
C TYR A 23 1.01 9.52 -9.43
N LEU A 24 0.98 8.33 -8.82
CA LEU A 24 -0.14 7.91 -7.98
C LEU A 24 -0.41 8.89 -6.82
N ILE A 25 0.61 9.39 -6.14
CA ILE A 25 0.42 10.25 -4.97
C ILE A 25 -0.07 11.65 -5.36
N LEU A 26 0.46 12.20 -6.46
CA LEU A 26 0.31 13.61 -6.82
C LEU A 26 -0.77 13.86 -7.86
N GLU A 27 -0.94 12.94 -8.82
CA GLU A 27 -1.76 13.16 -10.01
C GLU A 27 -3.08 12.37 -9.99
N VAL A 28 -3.14 11.25 -9.26
CA VAL A 28 -4.36 10.44 -9.15
C VAL A 28 -5.24 10.97 -8.02
N GLU A 29 -6.53 11.18 -8.31
CA GLU A 29 -7.51 11.61 -7.32
C GLU A 29 -7.55 10.63 -6.12
N ASN A 30 -7.39 11.16 -4.91
CA ASN A 30 -7.26 10.41 -3.66
C ASN A 30 -6.12 9.36 -3.64
N GLY A 31 -5.17 9.44 -4.58
CA GLY A 31 -4.11 8.45 -4.71
C GLY A 31 -3.16 8.42 -3.51
N TYR A 32 -2.90 9.58 -2.89
CA TYR A 32 -2.24 9.65 -1.58
C TYR A 32 -3.00 8.84 -0.51
N GLU A 33 -4.31 9.03 -0.39
CA GLU A 33 -5.12 8.34 0.63
C GLU A 33 -5.14 6.84 0.41
N PHE A 34 -5.25 6.40 -0.85
CA PHE A 34 -5.19 4.98 -1.19
C PHE A 34 -3.85 4.36 -0.81
N ARG A 35 -2.74 5.03 -1.10
CA ARG A 35 -1.39 4.58 -0.71
C ARG A 35 -1.18 4.62 0.79
N PHE A 36 -1.66 5.67 1.47
CA PHE A 36 -1.57 5.81 2.92
C PHE A 36 -2.33 4.69 3.63
N ILE A 37 -3.55 4.38 3.20
CA ILE A 37 -4.34 3.32 3.82
C ILE A 37 -3.79 1.94 3.47
N HIS A 38 -3.26 1.71 2.26
CA HIS A 38 -2.62 0.44 1.92
C HIS A 38 -1.39 0.17 2.79
N SER A 39 -0.51 1.17 2.96
CA SER A 39 0.68 1.05 3.82
C SER A 39 0.33 0.94 5.31
N SER A 40 -0.62 1.75 5.79
CA SER A 40 -1.11 1.69 7.18
C SER A 40 -1.84 0.37 7.47
N GLY A 41 -2.60 -0.15 6.50
CA GLY A 41 -3.28 -1.43 6.59
C GLY A 41 -2.31 -2.61 6.73
N ALA A 42 -1.18 -2.59 6.03
CA ALA A 42 -0.14 -3.60 6.20
C ALA A 42 0.42 -3.60 7.64
N ARG A 43 0.66 -2.42 8.22
CA ARG A 43 1.10 -2.30 9.62
C ARG A 43 0.06 -2.84 10.60
N LEU A 44 -1.21 -2.50 10.39
CA LEU A 44 -2.30 -3.01 11.21
C LEU A 44 -2.42 -4.53 11.11
N LEU A 45 -2.27 -5.10 9.90
CA LEU A 45 -2.29 -6.55 9.69
C LEU A 45 -1.22 -7.24 10.55
N PHE A 46 0.04 -6.77 10.50
CA PHE A 46 1.11 -7.35 11.32
C PHE A 46 0.86 -7.18 12.83
N PHE A 47 0.37 -6.01 13.26
CA PHE A 47 -0.01 -5.78 14.64
C PHE A 47 -1.06 -6.78 15.12
N LEU A 48 -2.12 -7.01 14.33
CA LEU A 48 -3.17 -7.97 14.64
C LEU A 48 -2.67 -9.42 14.61
N ILE A 49 -1.78 -9.76 13.68
CA ILE A 49 -1.14 -11.09 13.63
C ILE A 49 -0.35 -11.34 14.91
N PHE A 50 0.43 -10.37 15.40
CA PHE A 50 1.17 -10.53 16.64
C PHE A 50 0.25 -10.71 17.86
N ILE A 51 -0.83 -9.93 17.95
CA ILE A 51 -1.85 -10.15 18.98
C ILE A 51 -2.49 -11.53 18.84
N HIS A 52 -2.82 -11.97 17.63
CA HIS A 52 -3.44 -13.25 17.38
C HIS A 52 -2.55 -14.44 17.78
N ILE A 53 -1.27 -14.41 17.41
CA ILE A 53 -0.27 -15.41 17.84
C ILE A 53 -0.12 -15.38 19.36
N GLY A 54 0.02 -14.18 19.95
CA GLY A 54 0.18 -14.02 21.39
C GLY A 54 -1.01 -14.50 22.22
N ARG A 55 -2.22 -14.56 21.65
CA ARG A 55 -3.39 -15.19 22.30
C ARG A 55 -3.33 -16.72 22.32
N GLY A 56 -2.56 -17.34 21.43
CA GLY A 56 -2.41 -18.79 21.31
C GLY A 56 -1.22 -19.35 22.10
N ILE A 57 -0.50 -18.49 22.81
CA ILE A 57 0.58 -18.80 23.77
C ILE A 57 -0.01 -18.61 25.17
#